data_AF-K1GQU4-F1
#
_entry.id   AF-K1GQU4-F1
#
_cell.length_a   1.000
_cell.length_b   1.000
_cell.length_c   1.000
_cell.angle_alpha   90.00
_cell.angle_beta   90.00
_cell.angle_gamma   90.00
#
_symmetry.space_group_name_H-M   'P 1'
#
loop_
_entity.id
_entity.type
_entity.pdbx_description
1 polymer ?
#
loop_
_entity_poly.entity_id
_entity_poly.type
_entity_poly.pdbx_seq_one_letter_code
_entity_poly.pdbx_strand_id
1 'polypeptide(L)'
;MGISNQFTDIEWHEIGTESEIPGRILIAFYQREALIEIDKKFVVDISQILYNKKDNYYKISNKLENNKTNFYSLLSPNDCEDLLYFYLYHEFKYIVIPSTNKINTQNYEFVMLNSNNRDEKIYIQVKNGEVNIEINNYKNFRGEIYLLTTRGNVLKNGKILTKNNIDMNNGKILNLDGSFKGNIFIINPEALYEFAKRAYKDETILMPQSILQWFKYLEEEKE
;
A
#
# COMPACT_ATOMS: atom_id res chain seq x y z
N MET A 1 -13.01 -34.29 -18.53
CA MET A 1 -13.22 -33.72 -17.18
C MET A 1 -11.86 -33.31 -16.65
N GLY A 2 -11.71 -32.06 -16.19
CA GLY A 2 -10.43 -31.49 -15.81
C GLY A 2 -9.81 -32.17 -14.60
N ILE A 3 -8.47 -32.22 -14.60
CA ILE A 3 -7.57 -32.88 -13.65
C ILE A 3 -7.75 -32.37 -12.20
N SER A 4 -8.45 -31.26 -11.99
CA SER A 4 -8.71 -30.64 -10.69
C SER A 4 -9.81 -31.32 -9.86
N ASN A 5 -10.65 -32.17 -10.45
CA ASN A 5 -11.75 -32.86 -9.73
C ASN A 5 -11.32 -34.16 -9.01
N GLN A 6 -10.01 -34.42 -8.84
CA GLN A 6 -9.50 -35.69 -8.31
C GLN A 6 -8.79 -35.59 -6.95
N PHE A 7 -8.62 -34.39 -6.37
CA PHE A 7 -8.11 -34.28 -5.01
C PHE A 7 -9.25 -34.49 -4.01
N THR A 8 -9.37 -35.71 -3.47
CA THR A 8 -10.44 -36.07 -2.54
C THR A 8 -10.09 -35.86 -1.06
N ASP A 9 -8.80 -35.70 -0.75
CA ASP A 9 -8.28 -35.50 0.61
C ASP A 9 -7.77 -34.06 0.79
N ILE A 10 -8.66 -33.07 0.62
CA ILE A 10 -8.36 -31.67 0.95
C ILE A 10 -9.23 -31.25 2.13
N GLU A 11 -8.57 -30.85 3.22
CA GLU A 11 -9.23 -30.18 4.34
C GLU A 11 -9.22 -28.66 4.10
N TRP A 12 -10.41 -28.05 4.13
CA TRP A 12 -10.58 -26.61 3.99
C TRP A 12 -10.81 -25.98 5.36
N HIS A 13 -10.00 -24.99 5.71
CA HIS A 13 -10.17 -24.22 6.95
C HIS A 13 -10.55 -22.78 6.65
N GLU A 14 -11.58 -22.29 7.35
CA GLU A 14 -11.97 -20.88 7.31
C GLU A 14 -10.99 -20.03 8.14
N ILE A 15 -10.37 -19.05 7.48
CA ILE A 15 -9.46 -18.08 8.11
C ILE A 15 -10.22 -16.88 8.67
N GLY A 16 -11.26 -16.43 7.97
CA GLY A 16 -12.13 -15.32 8.36
C GLY A 16 -12.38 -14.36 7.19
N THR A 17 -12.23 -13.06 7.41
CA THR A 17 -12.56 -12.05 6.37
C THR A 17 -11.38 -11.71 5.46
N GLU A 18 -11.65 -11.00 4.37
CA GLU A 18 -10.62 -10.52 3.42
C GLU A 18 -9.49 -9.74 4.13
N SER A 19 -9.82 -8.99 5.19
CA SER A 19 -8.82 -8.23 5.94
C SER A 19 -7.81 -9.11 6.68
N GLU A 20 -8.10 -10.39 6.94
CA GLU A 20 -7.18 -11.32 7.62
C GLU A 20 -6.27 -12.06 6.64
N ILE A 21 -6.41 -11.77 5.33
CA ILE A 21 -5.61 -12.36 4.26
C ILE A 21 -4.54 -11.35 3.81
N PRO A 22 -3.26 -11.77 3.72
CA PRO A 22 -2.20 -10.94 3.19
C PRO A 22 -2.55 -10.39 1.80
N GLY A 23 -2.33 -9.10 1.58
CA GLY A 23 -2.65 -8.43 0.32
C GLY A 23 -2.03 -9.08 -0.91
N ARG A 24 -0.84 -9.67 -0.78
CA ARG A 24 -0.21 -10.42 -1.88
C ARG A 24 -1.02 -11.64 -2.34
N ILE A 25 -1.72 -12.30 -1.42
CA ILE A 25 -2.63 -13.41 -1.72
C ILE A 25 -3.88 -12.88 -2.42
N LEU A 26 -4.48 -11.81 -1.90
CA LEU A 26 -5.68 -11.18 -2.49
C LEU A 26 -5.46 -10.78 -3.96
N ILE A 27 -4.32 -10.17 -4.26
CA ILE A 27 -3.97 -9.75 -5.63
C ILE A 27 -3.87 -10.95 -6.58
N ALA A 28 -3.44 -12.12 -6.11
CA ALA A 28 -3.37 -13.32 -6.94
C ALA A 28 -4.76 -13.68 -7.49
N PHE A 29 -5.81 -13.58 -6.67
CA PHE A 29 -7.18 -13.86 -7.09
C PHE A 29 -7.79 -12.84 -8.07
N TYR A 30 -7.13 -11.71 -8.32
CA TYR A 30 -7.55 -10.79 -9.39
C TYR A 30 -7.21 -11.33 -10.79
N GLN A 31 -6.28 -12.28 -10.88
CA GLN A 31 -6.00 -13.00 -12.12
C GLN A 31 -7.13 -14.00 -12.38
N ARG A 32 -7.69 -14.00 -13.59
CA ARG A 32 -8.85 -14.85 -13.97
C ARG A 32 -8.40 -16.27 -14.35
N GLU A 33 -7.62 -16.90 -13.49
CA GLU A 33 -7.12 -18.26 -13.70
C GLU A 33 -7.81 -19.25 -12.76
N ALA A 34 -7.95 -20.51 -13.20
CA ALA A 34 -8.65 -21.54 -12.44
C ALA A 34 -7.82 -22.10 -11.26
N LEU A 35 -6.50 -22.05 -11.37
CA LEU A 35 -5.54 -22.46 -10.35
C LEU A 35 -4.35 -21.51 -10.43
N ILE A 36 -3.96 -20.91 -9.31
CA ILE A 36 -2.82 -20.01 -9.23
C ILE A 36 -1.87 -20.54 -8.17
N GLU A 37 -0.63 -20.76 -8.55
CA GLU A 37 0.44 -21.08 -7.62
C GLU A 37 1.00 -19.79 -7.01
N ILE A 38 1.19 -19.80 -5.68
CA ILE A 38 1.85 -18.71 -4.96
C ILE A 38 3.21 -19.22 -4.49
N ASP A 39 4.24 -18.93 -5.27
CA ASP A 39 5.61 -19.45 -5.09
C ASP A 39 6.53 -18.52 -4.26
N LYS A 40 6.02 -17.38 -3.80
CA LYS A 40 6.81 -16.43 -3.02
C LYS A 40 6.99 -16.94 -1.59
N LYS A 41 8.25 -17.22 -1.21
CA LYS A 41 8.63 -17.68 0.13
C LYS A 41 7.90 -16.93 1.25
N PHE A 42 7.91 -15.59 1.21
CA PHE A 42 7.23 -14.76 2.22
C PHE A 42 5.74 -15.08 2.38
N VAL A 43 5.04 -15.32 1.25
CA VAL A 43 3.61 -15.59 1.24
C VAL A 43 3.32 -17.00 1.75
N VAL A 44 4.22 -17.95 1.45
CA VAL A 44 4.18 -19.30 2.01
C VAL A 44 4.42 -19.26 3.52
N ASP A 45 5.39 -18.47 3.99
CA ASP A 45 5.69 -18.37 5.41
C ASP A 45 4.47 -17.81 6.18
N ILE A 46 3.85 -16.71 5.71
CA ILE A 46 2.68 -16.15 6.39
C ILE A 46 1.46 -17.07 6.32
N SER A 47 1.24 -17.81 5.21
CA SER A 47 0.11 -18.74 5.13
C SER A 47 0.25 -19.90 6.10
N GLN A 48 1.47 -20.41 6.28
CA GLN A 48 1.79 -21.40 7.31
C GLN A 48 1.60 -20.85 8.73
N ILE A 49 1.99 -19.59 9.00
CA ILE A 49 1.74 -18.93 10.29
C ILE A 49 0.24 -18.82 10.57
N LEU A 50 -0.56 -18.44 9.56
CA LEU A 50 -2.02 -18.35 9.68
C LEU A 50 -2.65 -19.72 9.90
N TYR A 51 -2.20 -20.76 9.18
CA TYR A 51 -2.67 -22.13 9.35
C TYR A 51 -2.37 -22.67 10.76
N ASN A 52 -1.18 -22.40 11.29
CA ASN A 52 -0.76 -22.83 12.62
C ASN A 52 -1.64 -22.30 13.77
N LYS A 53 -2.44 -21.26 13.54
CA LYS A 53 -3.45 -20.81 14.50
C LYS A 53 -4.62 -21.78 14.66
N LYS A 54 -4.88 -22.60 13.64
CA LYS A 54 -5.96 -23.60 13.61
C LYS A 54 -5.43 -24.95 14.00
N ASP A 55 -4.36 -25.39 13.33
CA ASP A 55 -3.71 -26.65 13.60
C ASP A 55 -2.19 -26.44 13.57
N ASN A 56 -1.52 -26.71 14.69
CA ASN A 56 -0.09 -26.46 14.92
C ASN A 56 0.78 -27.46 14.14
N TYR A 57 0.61 -27.48 12.83
CA TYR A 57 1.09 -28.47 11.89
C TYR A 57 2.50 -28.14 11.38
N TYR A 58 2.74 -26.89 11.00
CA TYR A 58 4.02 -26.44 10.46
C TYR A 58 5.01 -26.10 11.59
N LYS A 59 6.25 -26.60 11.48
CA LYS A 59 7.34 -26.27 12.43
C LYS A 59 8.12 -25.05 11.93
N ILE A 60 7.54 -23.86 12.07
CA ILE A 60 8.12 -22.61 11.57
C ILE A 60 8.18 -21.52 12.65
N SER A 61 8.94 -20.45 12.37
CA SER A 61 8.86 -19.23 13.15
C SER A 61 7.46 -18.62 13.01
N ASN A 62 6.89 -18.16 14.12
CA ASN A 62 5.62 -17.43 14.14
C ASN A 62 5.78 -15.93 13.78
N LYS A 63 7.00 -15.50 13.44
CA LYS A 63 7.32 -14.12 13.06
C LYS A 63 8.20 -14.08 11.82
N LEU A 64 8.00 -13.04 11.01
CA LEU A 64 8.74 -12.70 9.79
C LEU A 64 9.64 -11.49 10.06
N GLU A 65 10.71 -11.30 9.30
CA GLU A 65 11.57 -10.13 9.47
C GLU A 65 10.77 -8.82 9.36
N ASN A 66 10.95 -7.93 10.34
CA ASN A 66 10.23 -6.66 10.41
C ASN A 66 10.94 -5.59 9.59
N ASN A 67 10.61 -5.54 8.31
CA ASN A 67 11.12 -4.53 7.40
C ASN A 67 10.00 -4.03 6.48
N LYS A 68 10.23 -2.86 5.88
CA LYS A 68 9.32 -2.22 4.93
C LYS A 68 8.85 -3.16 3.80
N THR A 69 9.75 -3.97 3.25
CA THR A 69 9.44 -4.85 2.11
C THR A 69 8.41 -5.92 2.49
N ASN A 70 8.60 -6.53 3.67
CA ASN A 70 7.68 -7.52 4.21
C ASN A 70 6.35 -6.86 4.60
N PHE A 71 6.39 -5.70 5.27
CA PHE A 71 5.20 -4.94 5.61
C PHE A 71 4.31 -4.63 4.39
N TYR A 72 4.86 -4.01 3.34
CA TYR A 72 4.07 -3.72 2.13
C TYR A 72 3.63 -4.96 1.34
N SER A 73 4.27 -6.11 1.58
CA SER A 73 3.83 -7.38 0.98
C SER A 73 2.62 -7.98 1.70
N LEU A 74 2.37 -7.58 2.95
CA LEU A 74 1.16 -7.93 3.71
C LEU A 74 -0.02 -7.02 3.37
N LEU A 75 0.24 -5.80 2.91
CA LEU A 75 -0.81 -4.83 2.56
C LEU A 75 -1.38 -5.08 1.17
N SER A 76 -2.70 -4.99 1.03
CA SER A 76 -3.36 -4.90 -0.28
C SER A 76 -3.09 -3.53 -0.92
N PRO A 77 -3.42 -3.34 -2.21
CA PRO A 77 -3.37 -2.02 -2.83
C PRO A 77 -4.23 -1.00 -2.05
N ASN A 78 -5.43 -1.39 -1.65
CA ASN A 78 -6.35 -0.53 -0.89
C ASN A 78 -5.79 -0.17 0.50
N ASP A 79 -5.17 -1.13 1.20
CA ASP A 79 -4.51 -0.84 2.49
C ASP A 79 -3.39 0.21 2.33
N CYS A 80 -2.70 0.23 1.20
CA CYS A 80 -1.67 1.24 0.93
C CYS A 80 -2.28 2.62 0.64
N GLU A 81 -3.47 2.67 0.04
CA GLU A 81 -4.24 3.90 -0.17
C GLU A 81 -4.72 4.48 1.16
N ASP A 82 -5.31 3.63 2.01
CA ASP A 82 -5.74 3.99 3.35
C ASP A 82 -4.55 4.45 4.20
N LEU A 83 -3.42 3.73 4.16
CA LEU A 83 -2.22 4.12 4.88
C LEU A 83 -1.75 5.54 4.51
N LEU A 84 -1.71 5.86 3.21
CA LEU A 84 -1.36 7.19 2.75
C LEU A 84 -2.40 8.23 3.19
N TYR A 85 -3.68 7.91 3.12
CA TYR A 85 -4.75 8.77 3.60
C TYR A 85 -4.58 9.13 5.08
N PHE A 86 -4.41 8.13 5.96
CA PHE A 86 -4.27 8.36 7.40
C PHE A 86 -3.00 9.15 7.74
N TYR A 87 -1.92 8.96 6.97
CA TYR A 87 -0.73 9.79 7.08
C TYR A 87 -1.01 11.26 6.73
N LEU A 88 -1.64 11.54 5.58
CA LEU A 88 -1.96 12.91 5.18
C LEU A 88 -2.99 13.56 6.11
N TYR A 89 -3.95 12.79 6.64
CA TYR A 89 -4.86 13.25 7.68
C TYR A 89 -4.10 13.59 8.96
N HIS A 90 -3.17 12.73 9.40
CA HIS A 90 -2.39 12.98 10.61
C HIS A 90 -1.59 14.28 10.50
N GLU A 91 -0.85 14.45 9.41
CA GLU A 91 0.05 15.59 9.18
C GLU A 91 -0.68 16.89 8.86
N PHE A 92 -1.70 16.85 8.00
CA PHE A 92 -2.30 18.05 7.41
C PHE A 92 -3.79 18.23 7.70
N LYS A 93 -4.42 17.28 8.39
CA LYS A 93 -5.88 17.26 8.65
C LYS A 93 -6.70 17.34 7.35
N TYR A 94 -6.19 16.70 6.30
CA TYR A 94 -6.89 16.53 5.04
C TYR A 94 -7.97 15.46 5.16
N ILE A 95 -9.16 15.70 4.58
CA ILE A 95 -10.33 14.82 4.71
C ILE A 95 -10.70 14.26 3.34
N VAL A 96 -10.91 12.95 3.25
CA VAL A 96 -11.27 12.26 2.01
C VAL A 96 -12.69 12.60 1.54
N ILE A 97 -12.90 12.63 0.22
CA ILE A 97 -14.22 12.63 -0.42
C ILE A 97 -14.48 11.22 -0.98
N PRO A 98 -15.19 10.33 -0.25
CA PRO A 98 -15.31 8.92 -0.64
C PRO A 98 -15.95 8.69 -2.02
N SER A 99 -16.86 9.58 -2.43
CA SER A 99 -17.53 9.50 -3.74
C SER A 99 -16.61 9.76 -4.94
N THR A 100 -15.33 10.10 -4.70
CA THR A 100 -14.32 10.31 -5.75
C THR A 100 -13.40 9.12 -5.94
N ASN A 101 -13.64 8.01 -5.23
CA ASN A 101 -12.92 6.76 -5.47
C ASN A 101 -13.07 6.33 -6.94
N LYS A 102 -11.96 5.98 -7.60
CA LYS A 102 -11.81 5.80 -9.06
C LYS A 102 -13.07 5.32 -9.76
N ILE A 103 -13.64 6.22 -10.56
CA ILE A 103 -14.65 5.91 -11.56
C ILE A 103 -13.93 5.74 -12.91
N ASN A 104 -13.46 4.52 -13.18
CA ASN A 104 -12.90 3.94 -14.43
C ASN A 104 -11.83 4.67 -15.27
N THR A 105 -11.65 6.01 -15.23
CA THR A 105 -10.72 6.74 -16.12
C THR A 105 -9.77 7.70 -15.39
N GLN A 106 -9.83 7.77 -14.07
CA GLN A 106 -9.03 8.69 -13.26
C GLN A 106 -7.64 8.12 -12.98
N ASN A 107 -6.62 8.99 -12.99
CA ASN A 107 -5.22 8.62 -12.70
C ASN A 107 -4.86 8.72 -11.20
N TYR A 108 -5.84 8.92 -10.33
CA TYR A 108 -5.68 9.10 -8.88
C TYR A 108 -6.72 8.22 -8.18
N GLU A 109 -6.43 7.75 -6.97
CA GLU A 109 -7.31 6.82 -6.23
C GLU A 109 -8.54 7.52 -5.68
N PHE A 110 -8.36 8.68 -5.03
CA PHE A 110 -9.45 9.58 -4.62
C PHE A 110 -8.94 11.01 -4.37
N VAL A 111 -9.89 11.92 -4.09
CA VAL A 111 -9.64 13.33 -3.75
C VAL A 111 -9.85 13.55 -2.25
N MET A 112 -9.02 14.40 -1.66
CA MET A 112 -9.12 14.91 -0.30
C MET A 112 -9.24 16.45 -0.32
N LEU A 113 -9.73 17.02 0.77
CA LEU A 113 -9.87 18.46 0.99
C LEU A 113 -9.05 18.92 2.18
N ASN A 114 -8.50 20.12 2.08
CA ASN A 114 -7.90 20.81 3.21
C ASN A 114 -9.00 21.36 4.12
N SER A 115 -8.94 21.03 5.42
CA SER A 115 -9.91 21.52 6.42
C SER A 115 -9.92 23.05 6.52
N ASN A 116 -8.82 23.72 6.18
CA ASN A 116 -8.68 25.17 6.19
C ASN A 116 -8.92 25.83 4.83
N ASN A 117 -8.95 25.07 3.73
CA ASN A 117 -9.17 25.59 2.38
C ASN A 117 -9.96 24.59 1.51
N ARG A 118 -11.26 24.84 1.37
CA ARG A 118 -12.18 23.91 0.67
C ARG A 118 -12.01 23.90 -0.85
N ASP A 119 -11.36 24.91 -1.42
CA ASP A 119 -11.09 24.99 -2.86
C ASP A 119 -9.82 24.23 -3.24
N GLU A 120 -8.95 23.96 -2.27
CA GLU A 120 -7.74 23.16 -2.46
C GLU A 120 -8.09 21.68 -2.54
N LYS A 121 -7.79 21.09 -3.70
CA LYS A 121 -7.94 19.67 -3.96
C LYS A 121 -6.60 18.96 -3.78
N ILE A 122 -6.65 17.86 -3.05
CA ILE A 122 -5.51 16.97 -2.84
C ILE A 122 -5.83 15.66 -3.53
N TYR A 123 -4.96 15.21 -4.41
CA TYR A 123 -5.10 13.96 -5.15
C TYR A 123 -4.05 12.98 -4.66
N ILE A 124 -4.41 11.71 -4.51
CA ILE A 124 -3.43 10.68 -4.18
C ILE A 124 -3.33 9.64 -5.31
N GLN A 125 -2.13 9.15 -5.57
CA GLN A 125 -1.93 7.94 -6.36
C GLN A 125 -1.01 6.99 -5.60
N VAL A 126 -1.46 5.75 -5.46
CA VAL A 126 -0.68 4.69 -4.82
C VAL A 126 -0.39 3.57 -5.81
N LYS A 127 0.81 3.01 -5.74
CA LYS A 127 1.21 1.80 -6.45
C LYS A 127 1.95 0.87 -5.50
N ASN A 128 1.31 -0.24 -5.12
CA ASN A 128 1.97 -1.28 -4.35
C ASN A 128 2.73 -2.25 -5.28
N GLY A 129 4.05 -2.29 -5.18
CA GLY A 129 4.93 -3.15 -5.98
C GLY A 129 5.96 -2.40 -6.80
N GLU A 130 6.60 -3.12 -7.72
CA GLU A 130 7.61 -2.60 -8.66
C GLU A 130 6.92 -1.89 -9.84
N VAL A 131 6.06 -0.92 -9.50
CA VAL A 131 5.25 -0.21 -10.49
C VAL A 131 5.61 1.27 -10.42
N ASN A 132 6.11 1.77 -11.55
CA ASN A 132 6.50 3.15 -11.69
C ASN A 132 5.28 4.07 -11.84
N ILE A 133 5.42 5.33 -11.42
CA ILE A 133 4.41 6.38 -11.60
C ILE A 133 4.98 7.46 -12.52
N GLU A 134 4.27 7.78 -13.61
CA GLU A 134 4.65 8.85 -14.54
C GLU A 134 3.96 10.16 -14.19
N ILE A 135 4.74 11.20 -13.85
CA ILE A 135 4.18 12.47 -13.36
C ILE A 135 3.43 13.25 -14.45
N ASN A 136 3.74 13.00 -15.73
CA ASN A 136 3.04 13.66 -16.83
C ASN A 136 1.53 13.38 -16.83
N ASN A 137 1.11 12.26 -16.24
CA ASN A 137 -0.31 11.90 -16.10
C ASN A 137 -1.08 12.87 -15.20
N TYR A 138 -0.38 13.75 -14.46
CA TYR A 138 -0.94 14.68 -13.48
C TYR A 138 -0.82 16.16 -13.87
N LYS A 139 -0.29 16.50 -15.07
CA LYS A 139 -0.06 17.89 -15.49
C LYS A 139 -1.28 18.80 -15.39
N ASN A 140 -2.45 18.26 -15.68
CA ASN A 140 -3.69 19.03 -15.75
C ASN A 140 -4.40 19.21 -14.40
N PHE A 141 -3.90 18.59 -13.33
CA PHE A 141 -4.50 18.67 -12.01
C PHE A 141 -4.09 19.97 -11.32
N ARG A 142 -5.09 20.71 -10.81
CA ARG A 142 -4.90 21.90 -9.98
C ARG A 142 -5.00 21.49 -8.51
N GLY A 143 -3.97 21.81 -7.73
CA GLY A 143 -3.86 21.46 -6.31
C GLY A 143 -2.58 20.69 -5.99
N GLU A 144 -2.63 19.86 -4.97
CA GLU A 144 -1.51 19.02 -4.52
C GLU A 144 -1.72 17.56 -4.94
N ILE A 145 -0.67 16.91 -5.42
CA ILE A 145 -0.71 15.51 -5.84
C ILE A 145 0.34 14.74 -5.04
N TYR A 146 -0.08 13.78 -4.23
CA TYR A 146 0.80 12.91 -3.45
C TYR A 146 0.92 11.55 -4.10
N LEU A 147 2.15 11.15 -4.40
CA LEU A 147 2.48 9.92 -5.10
C LEU A 147 3.21 8.96 -4.17
N LEU A 148 2.72 7.73 -4.06
CA LEU A 148 3.37 6.64 -3.35
C LEU A 148 3.58 5.47 -4.29
N THR A 149 4.83 5.03 -4.43
CA THR A 149 5.15 3.71 -4.98
C THR A 149 6.03 2.96 -3.98
N THR A 150 5.67 1.72 -3.65
CA THR A 150 6.32 1.00 -2.53
C THR A 150 7.67 0.39 -2.93
N ARG A 151 7.83 -0.01 -4.20
CA ARG A 151 9.08 -0.56 -4.76
C ARG A 151 9.41 -0.04 -6.18
N GLY A 152 8.57 0.81 -6.76
CA GLY A 152 8.82 1.42 -8.06
C GLY A 152 9.55 2.77 -7.96
N ASN A 153 9.58 3.47 -9.08
CA ASN A 153 10.17 4.80 -9.22
C ASN A 153 9.14 5.81 -9.72
N VAL A 154 9.38 7.08 -9.41
CA VAL A 154 8.64 8.19 -10.02
C VAL A 154 9.40 8.70 -11.24
N LEU A 155 8.71 8.81 -12.37
CA LEU A 155 9.28 9.12 -13.67
C LEU A 155 8.76 10.46 -14.19
N LYS A 156 9.58 11.16 -14.97
CA LYS A 156 9.18 12.26 -15.87
C LYS A 156 9.64 11.94 -17.29
N ASN A 157 8.71 11.82 -18.23
CA ASN A 157 9.01 11.41 -19.62
C ASN A 157 9.79 10.08 -19.68
N GLY A 158 9.41 9.10 -18.85
CA GLY A 158 10.08 7.80 -18.77
C GLY A 158 11.44 7.79 -18.06
N LYS A 159 11.95 8.93 -17.60
CA LYS A 159 13.21 9.03 -16.85
C LYS A 159 12.96 9.08 -15.35
N ILE A 160 13.70 8.27 -14.58
CA ILE A 160 13.62 8.25 -13.12
C ILE A 160 14.02 9.63 -12.56
N LEU A 161 13.17 10.17 -11.70
CA LEU A 161 13.50 11.36 -10.92
C LEU A 161 14.51 11.01 -9.85
N THR A 162 15.53 11.85 -9.72
CA THR A 162 16.60 11.68 -8.75
C THR A 162 16.44 12.68 -7.60
N LYS A 163 17.26 12.53 -6.56
CA LYS A 163 17.28 13.46 -5.41
C LYS A 163 17.44 14.93 -5.81
N ASN A 164 18.11 15.21 -6.93
CA ASN A 164 18.29 16.58 -7.44
C ASN A 164 16.99 17.20 -7.98
N ASN A 165 15.96 16.39 -8.23
CA ASN A 165 14.66 16.82 -8.70
C ASN A 165 13.63 16.97 -7.57
N ILE A 166 14.02 16.72 -6.32
CA ILE A 166 13.09 16.55 -5.20
C ILE A 166 13.60 17.36 -4.02
N ASP A 167 12.74 18.15 -3.40
CA ASP A 167 12.99 18.69 -2.06
C ASP A 167 12.94 17.54 -1.05
N MET A 168 14.11 17.15 -0.54
CA MET A 168 14.25 16.00 0.35
C MET A 168 13.56 16.20 1.71
N ASN A 169 13.14 17.42 2.08
CA ASN A 169 12.47 17.68 3.35
C ASN A 169 10.97 17.32 3.31
N ASN A 170 10.32 17.50 2.16
CA ASN A 170 8.87 17.35 2.03
C ASN A 170 8.46 16.49 0.82
N GLY A 171 9.40 16.01 0.02
CA GLY A 171 9.16 15.20 -1.18
C GLY A 171 8.66 15.98 -2.39
N LYS A 172 8.60 17.32 -2.35
CA LYS A 172 8.10 18.14 -3.46
C LYS A 172 9.01 18.03 -4.68
N ILE A 173 8.44 17.78 -5.85
CA ILE A 173 9.18 17.79 -7.11
C ILE A 173 9.52 19.24 -7.48
N LEU A 174 10.81 19.49 -7.70
CA LEU A 174 11.38 20.76 -8.08
C LEU A 174 11.36 20.98 -9.60
N ASN A 175 11.40 22.24 -10.02
CA ASN A 175 11.58 22.64 -11.42
C ASN A 175 10.58 22.00 -12.40
N LEU A 176 9.32 21.82 -11.95
CA LEU A 176 8.23 21.52 -12.88
C LEU A 176 8.08 22.71 -13.83
N ASP A 177 7.96 22.41 -15.13
CA ASP A 177 7.72 23.43 -16.15
C ASP A 177 6.28 23.95 -16.08
N GLY A 178 5.99 25.07 -16.76
CA GLY A 178 4.67 25.71 -16.75
C GLY A 178 3.51 24.86 -17.31
N SER A 179 3.76 23.65 -17.79
CA SER A 179 2.69 22.73 -18.19
C SER A 179 2.00 22.05 -17.00
N PHE A 180 2.63 22.06 -15.81
CA PHE A 180 2.04 21.52 -14.59
C PHE A 180 1.20 22.58 -13.86
N LYS A 181 -0.07 22.28 -13.61
CA LYS A 181 -1.03 23.20 -12.96
C LYS A 181 -1.09 23.08 -11.44
N GLY A 182 -0.29 22.19 -10.85
CA GLY A 182 -0.31 21.86 -9.43
C GLY A 182 1.07 21.41 -8.93
N ASN A 183 1.17 21.22 -7.63
CA ASN A 183 2.38 20.72 -6.97
C ASN A 183 2.32 19.19 -6.89
N ILE A 184 3.45 18.52 -7.10
CA ILE A 184 3.55 17.07 -6.97
C ILE A 184 4.55 16.73 -5.87
N PHE A 185 4.18 15.81 -5.00
CA PHE A 185 4.95 15.34 -3.86
C PHE A 185 5.14 13.83 -3.96
N ILE A 186 6.34 13.37 -3.66
CA ILE A 186 6.69 11.95 -3.60
C ILE A 186 6.79 11.56 -2.13
N ILE A 187 5.94 10.62 -1.70
CA ILE A 187 5.97 10.09 -0.35
C ILE A 187 7.05 9.01 -0.26
N ASN A 188 7.95 9.16 0.71
CA ASN A 188 8.95 8.15 1.00
C ASN A 188 8.27 6.93 1.65
N PRO A 189 8.31 5.73 1.02
CA PRO A 189 7.68 4.53 1.58
C PRO A 189 8.33 4.09 2.89
N GLU A 190 9.60 4.45 3.15
CA GLU A 190 10.22 4.21 4.46
C GLU A 190 9.58 5.06 5.56
N ALA A 191 9.36 6.35 5.30
CA ALA A 191 8.74 7.24 6.27
C ALA A 191 7.30 6.80 6.60
N LEU A 192 6.57 6.30 5.60
CA LEU A 192 5.21 5.83 5.77
C LEU A 192 5.14 4.48 6.53
N TYR A 193 6.13 3.59 6.32
CA TYR A 193 6.31 2.38 7.12
C TYR A 193 6.61 2.72 8.59
N GLU A 194 7.53 3.65 8.85
CA GLU A 194 7.84 4.10 10.21
C GLU A 194 6.63 4.81 10.88
N PHE A 195 5.83 5.55 10.11
CA PHE A 195 4.56 6.09 10.58
C PHE A 195 3.60 4.99 11.04
N ALA A 196 3.45 3.91 10.25
CA ALA A 196 2.60 2.78 10.62
C ALA A 196 3.11 2.07 11.89
N LYS A 197 4.44 1.90 12.04
CA LYS A 197 5.06 1.38 13.26
C LYS A 197 4.76 2.24 14.48
N ARG A 198 4.84 3.57 14.34
CA ARG A 198 4.48 4.50 15.40
C ARG A 198 3.00 4.36 15.77
N ALA A 199 2.12 4.32 14.78
CA ALA A 199 0.68 4.13 14.98
C ALA A 199 0.32 2.79 15.65
N TYR A 200 1.10 1.72 15.40
CA TYR A 200 0.94 0.44 16.08
C TYR A 200 1.23 0.53 17.59
N LYS A 201 2.13 1.42 18.01
CA LYS A 201 2.52 1.61 19.41
C LYS A 201 1.70 2.69 20.12
N ASP A 202 1.20 3.67 19.39
CA ASP A 202 0.49 4.85 19.90
C ASP A 202 -0.96 4.87 19.41
N GLU A 203 -1.88 4.43 20.28
CA GLU A 203 -3.32 4.37 20.02
C GLU A 203 -3.97 5.75 19.78
N THR A 204 -3.26 6.86 20.05
CA THR A 204 -3.77 8.20 19.72
C THR A 204 -3.65 8.53 18.23
N ILE A 205 -2.83 7.79 17.49
CA ILE A 205 -2.71 7.93 16.04
C ILE A 205 -3.79 7.08 15.37
N LEU A 206 -4.69 7.76 14.68
CA LEU A 206 -5.78 7.11 13.95
C LEU A 206 -5.23 6.25 12.79
N MET A 207 -5.44 4.93 12.87
CA MET A 207 -5.04 3.96 11.85
C MET A 207 -5.96 2.72 11.87
N PRO A 208 -6.32 2.13 10.71
CA PRO A 208 -7.12 0.91 10.65
C PRO A 208 -6.42 -0.31 11.23
N GLN A 209 -7.16 -1.14 11.95
CA GLN A 209 -6.65 -2.40 12.48
C GLN A 209 -6.25 -3.39 11.37
N SER A 210 -6.89 -3.31 10.18
CA SER A 210 -6.54 -4.11 9.01
C SER A 210 -5.09 -3.91 8.57
N ILE A 211 -4.52 -2.73 8.81
CA ILE A 211 -3.11 -2.38 8.55
C ILE A 211 -2.25 -2.75 9.76
N LEU A 212 -2.67 -2.33 10.96
CA LEU A 212 -1.87 -2.48 12.19
C LEU A 212 -1.67 -3.94 12.62
N GLN A 213 -2.63 -4.81 12.36
CA GLN A 213 -2.55 -6.22 12.78
C GLN A 213 -1.33 -6.95 12.23
N TRP A 214 -0.79 -6.53 11.09
CA TRP A 214 0.30 -7.20 10.42
C TRP A 214 1.59 -7.17 11.22
N PHE A 215 1.80 -6.14 12.06
CA PHE A 215 2.95 -6.07 12.96
C PHE A 215 3.00 -7.21 13.99
N LYS A 216 1.87 -7.88 14.28
CA LYS A 216 1.86 -9.06 15.16
C LYS A 216 2.63 -10.25 14.59
N TYR A 217 2.78 -10.30 13.26
CA TYR A 217 3.50 -11.36 12.55
C TYR A 217 4.90 -10.94 12.14
N LEU A 218 5.32 -9.72 12.49
CA LEU A 218 6.66 -9.23 12.24
C LEU A 218 7.49 -9.34 13.52
N GLU A 219 8.78 -9.65 13.38
CA GLU A 219 9.74 -9.70 14.48
C GLU A 219 9.79 -8.36 15.22
N GLU A 220 10.12 -8.38 16.50
CA GLU A 220 10.56 -7.14 17.14
C GLU A 220 11.93 -6.81 16.56
N GLU A 221 12.14 -5.56 16.15
CA GLU A 221 13.46 -5.13 15.70
C GLU A 221 14.46 -5.39 16.84
N LYS A 222 15.60 -6.00 16.50
CA LYS A 222 16.72 -6.04 17.42
C LYS A 222 17.28 -4.62 17.48
N GLU A 223 17.16 -3.98 18.65
CA GLU A 223 17.80 -2.69 18.95
C GLU A 223 19.31 -2.72 18.70
#